data_AF-A0A537CZF0-F1
#
_entry.id   AF-A0A537CZF0-F1
#
_cell.length_a   1.000
_cell.length_b   1.000
_cell.length_c   1.000
_cell.angle_alpha   90.00
_cell.angle_beta   90.00
_cell.angle_gamma   90.00
#
_symmetry.space_group_name_H-M   'P 1'
#
loop_
_entity.id
_entity.type
_entity.pdbx_description
1 polymer ?
#
loop_
_entity_poly.entity_id
_entity_poly.type
_entity_poly.pdbx_seq_one_letter_code
_entity_poly.pdbx_strand_id
1 'polypeptide(L)'
;MSTAVVMERSTEASPRFKARAAGVFYLLTFVTGIFELVFVSGRLVISGDAAATATNILEHAPLFRLGFACNLLATACYVAVTALFYNLFKPVDRSLSVLAAFFSLVGCAMGAASCLFYLAPLGVLSGAQYLSVFKVEQLQALALMFLKLNVQTTQIGLVFFGFYCLLIGYLIFTSTFLPRILGALMVVAGLGWLTFLSPPLAKSLSPYVLAPGIVGEGLLTVWLLVKGVNVQRWNEQAEAYLRERRPPFDE
;
A
#
# COMPACT_ATOMS: atom_id res chain seq x y z
N MET A 1 19.29 -19.21 36.48
CA MET A 1 19.03 -18.21 35.41
C MET A 1 18.51 -18.90 34.14
N SER A 2 17.40 -19.68 34.20
CA SER A 2 17.18 -20.75 33.18
C SER A 2 15.74 -21.04 32.71
N THR A 3 14.70 -20.36 33.19
CA THR A 3 13.30 -20.70 32.78
C THR A 3 12.52 -19.53 32.22
N ALA A 4 12.71 -18.30 32.73
CA ALA A 4 12.00 -17.13 32.23
C ALA A 4 12.42 -16.71 30.81
N VAL A 5 13.71 -16.79 30.48
CA VAL A 5 14.24 -16.43 29.14
C VAL A 5 13.82 -17.42 28.05
N VAL A 6 13.59 -18.68 28.41
CA VAL A 6 13.10 -19.70 27.47
C VAL A 6 11.59 -19.53 27.22
N MET A 7 10.83 -19.07 28.21
CA MET A 7 9.38 -18.85 28.11
C MET A 7 9.00 -17.57 27.34
N GLU A 8 9.86 -16.54 27.33
CA GLU A 8 9.67 -15.33 26.49
C GLU A 8 9.89 -15.60 24.99
N ARG A 9 10.77 -16.55 24.62
CA ARG A 9 11.00 -16.90 23.20
C ARG A 9 9.82 -17.64 22.55
N SER A 10 8.91 -18.22 23.34
CA SER A 10 7.76 -19.00 22.82
C SER A 10 6.54 -18.17 22.40
N THR A 11 6.49 -16.88 22.74
CA THR A 11 5.33 -16.01 22.46
C THR A 11 5.51 -15.11 21.23
N GLU A 12 6.72 -14.95 20.71
CA GLU A 12 6.93 -14.21 19.46
C GLU A 12 6.64 -15.11 18.25
N ALA A 13 5.64 -14.73 17.45
CA ALA A 13 5.30 -15.44 16.23
C ALA A 13 6.54 -15.57 15.31
N SER A 14 6.76 -16.79 14.79
CA SER A 14 7.88 -17.13 13.91
C SER A 14 8.04 -16.11 12.78
N PRO A 15 9.28 -15.70 12.42
CA PRO A 15 9.52 -14.75 11.33
C PRO A 15 8.93 -15.24 10.00
N ARG A 16 8.85 -16.56 9.78
CA ARG A 16 8.19 -17.14 8.60
C ARG A 16 6.68 -16.94 8.61
N PHE A 17 6.05 -17.03 9.78
CA PHE A 17 4.63 -16.74 9.93
C PHE A 17 4.35 -15.25 9.65
N LYS A 18 5.14 -14.34 10.24
CA LYS A 18 5.04 -12.90 9.98
C LYS A 18 5.21 -12.57 8.49
N ALA A 19 6.19 -13.19 7.83
CA ALA A 19 6.42 -13.03 6.39
C ALA A 19 5.23 -13.51 5.55
N ARG A 20 4.65 -14.67 5.86
CA ARG A 20 3.46 -15.19 5.17
C ARG A 20 2.23 -14.33 5.41
N ALA A 21 2.01 -13.89 6.64
CA ALA A 21 0.94 -12.95 6.98
C ALA A 21 1.08 -11.65 6.17
N ALA A 22 2.31 -11.12 6.04
CA ALA A 22 2.55 -9.94 5.22
C ALA A 22 2.23 -10.21 3.74
N GLY A 23 2.59 -11.39 3.22
CA GLY A 23 2.19 -11.82 1.88
C GLY A 23 0.67 -11.90 1.68
N VAL A 24 -0.09 -12.37 2.69
CA VAL A 24 -1.56 -12.40 2.62
C VAL A 24 -2.15 -11.00 2.59
N PHE A 25 -1.69 -10.11 3.47
CA PHE A 25 -2.18 -8.72 3.48
C PHE A 25 -1.81 -7.97 2.21
N TYR A 26 -0.61 -8.19 1.66
CA TYR A 26 -0.22 -7.66 0.35
C TYR A 26 -1.15 -8.16 -0.75
N LEU A 27 -1.43 -9.47 -0.79
CA LEU A 27 -2.32 -10.06 -1.78
C LEU A 27 -3.73 -9.47 -1.69
N LEU A 28 -4.25 -9.28 -0.47
CA LEU A 28 -5.54 -8.64 -0.26
C LEU A 28 -5.56 -7.22 -0.84
N THR A 29 -4.52 -6.42 -0.58
CA THR A 29 -4.37 -5.07 -1.19
C THR A 29 -4.41 -5.14 -2.72
N PHE A 30 -3.68 -6.09 -3.34
CA PHE A 30 -3.69 -6.24 -4.79
C PHE A 30 -5.07 -6.64 -5.32
N VAL A 31 -5.71 -7.63 -4.70
CA VAL A 31 -7.01 -8.13 -5.14
C VAL A 31 -8.08 -7.05 -5.03
N THR A 32 -8.13 -6.33 -3.91
CA THR A 32 -9.13 -5.26 -3.72
C THR A 32 -8.84 -4.05 -4.61
N GLY A 33 -7.57 -3.68 -4.82
CA GLY A 33 -7.18 -2.61 -5.72
C GLY A 33 -7.45 -2.92 -7.20
N ILE A 34 -7.13 -4.13 -7.66
CA ILE A 34 -7.47 -4.58 -9.02
C ILE A 34 -8.99 -4.65 -9.20
N PHE A 35 -9.72 -5.14 -8.19
CA PHE A 35 -11.17 -5.19 -8.24
C PHE A 35 -11.77 -3.78 -8.43
N GLU A 36 -11.34 -2.82 -7.62
CA GLU A 36 -11.79 -1.44 -7.73
C GLU A 36 -11.43 -0.83 -9.08
N LEU A 37 -10.17 -0.93 -9.51
CA LEU A 37 -9.70 -0.34 -10.75
C LEU A 37 -10.45 -0.86 -11.98
N VAL A 38 -10.63 -2.18 -12.06
CA VAL A 38 -11.16 -2.86 -13.26
C VAL A 38 -12.68 -2.94 -13.26
N PHE A 39 -13.29 -3.32 -12.13
CA PHE A 39 -14.73 -3.62 -12.07
C PHE A 39 -15.57 -2.46 -11.58
N VAL A 40 -14.98 -1.50 -10.86
CA VAL A 40 -15.70 -0.32 -10.35
C VAL A 40 -15.33 0.90 -11.18
N SER A 41 -14.12 1.44 -11.05
CA SER A 41 -13.68 2.62 -11.78
C SER A 41 -13.73 2.42 -13.29
N GLY A 42 -13.22 1.29 -13.80
CA GLY A 42 -13.22 0.96 -15.23
C GLY A 42 -14.60 0.79 -15.86
N ARG A 43 -15.65 0.56 -15.06
CA ARG A 43 -17.04 0.45 -15.55
C ARG A 43 -17.85 1.72 -15.34
N LEU A 44 -17.65 2.39 -14.20
CA LEU A 44 -18.51 3.48 -13.76
C LEU A 44 -18.02 4.87 -14.19
N VAL A 45 -16.71 5.04 -14.41
CA VAL A 45 -16.12 6.35 -14.71
C VAL A 45 -15.83 6.50 -16.19
N ILE A 46 -16.57 7.40 -16.85
CA ILE A 46 -16.36 7.74 -18.25
C ILE A 46 -15.49 9.00 -18.34
N SER A 47 -14.27 8.84 -18.83
CA SER A 47 -13.31 9.94 -18.91
C SER A 47 -13.83 11.07 -19.80
N GLY A 48 -14.07 12.24 -19.19
CA GLY A 48 -14.52 13.43 -19.89
C GLY A 48 -16.04 13.61 -19.97
N ASP A 49 -16.82 12.61 -19.55
CA ASP A 49 -18.29 12.67 -19.54
C ASP A 49 -18.83 12.60 -18.10
N ALA A 50 -19.14 13.77 -17.55
CA ALA A 50 -19.65 13.91 -16.19
C ALA A 50 -21.08 13.37 -16.04
N ALA A 51 -21.91 13.51 -17.08
CA ALA A 51 -23.31 13.09 -17.05
C ALA A 51 -23.43 11.57 -17.10
N ALA A 52 -22.68 10.92 -18.01
CA ALA A 52 -22.62 9.46 -18.08
C ALA A 52 -22.03 8.86 -16.79
N THR A 53 -20.94 9.44 -16.27
CA THR A 53 -20.34 9.00 -15.00
C THR A 53 -21.33 9.10 -13.83
N ALA A 54 -22.04 10.22 -13.69
CA ALA A 54 -23.02 10.40 -12.63
C ALA A 54 -24.18 9.40 -12.73
N THR A 55 -24.67 9.16 -13.94
CA THR A 55 -25.73 8.18 -14.22
C THR A 55 -25.28 6.77 -13.82
N ASN A 56 -24.09 6.34 -14.29
CA ASN A 56 -23.54 5.04 -13.95
C ASN A 56 -23.38 4.83 -12.43
N ILE A 57 -22.89 5.85 -11.72
CA ILE A 57 -22.70 5.80 -10.26
C ILE A 57 -24.03 5.65 -9.53
N LEU A 58 -25.06 6.40 -9.94
CA LEU A 58 -26.38 6.34 -9.31
C LEU A 58 -27.08 5.00 -9.57
N GLU A 59 -27.02 4.50 -10.81
CA GLU A 59 -27.59 3.20 -11.19
C GLU A 59 -26.88 2.03 -10.49
N HIS A 60 -25.58 2.17 -10.21
CA HIS A 60 -24.74 1.13 -9.61
C HIS A 60 -24.19 1.53 -8.24
N ALA A 61 -24.97 2.29 -7.46
CA ALA A 61 -24.52 2.81 -6.16
C ALA A 61 -23.99 1.73 -5.17
N PRO A 62 -24.56 0.50 -5.09
CA PRO A 62 -23.99 -0.56 -4.26
C PRO A 62 -22.60 -1.00 -4.69
N LEU A 63 -22.35 -1.09 -6.01
CA LEU A 63 -21.03 -1.42 -6.56
C LEU A 63 -20.02 -0.31 -6.26
N PHE A 64 -20.44 0.94 -6.37
CA PHE A 64 -19.58 2.08 -6.03
C PHE A 64 -19.21 2.08 -4.53
N ARG A 65 -20.16 1.80 -3.63
CA ARG A 65 -19.89 1.64 -2.18
C ARG A 65 -19.00 0.44 -1.88
N LEU A 66 -19.11 -0.65 -2.62
CA LEU A 66 -18.21 -1.79 -2.51
C LEU A 66 -16.77 -1.40 -2.92
N GLY A 67 -16.61 -0.62 -3.99
CA GLY A 67 -15.29 -0.06 -4.37
C GLY A 67 -14.65 0.77 -3.26
N PHE A 68 -15.43 1.62 -2.58
CA PHE A 68 -14.97 2.33 -1.38
C PHE A 68 -14.50 1.37 -0.28
N ALA A 69 -15.30 0.34 0.04
CA ALA A 69 -14.93 -0.64 1.06
C ALA A 69 -13.64 -1.39 0.70
N CYS A 70 -13.47 -1.75 -0.58
CA CYS A 70 -12.25 -2.37 -1.11
C CYS A 70 -11.02 -1.46 -0.96
N ASN A 71 -11.14 -0.16 -1.26
CA ASN A 71 -10.06 0.82 -1.08
C ASN A 71 -9.68 1.02 0.39
N LEU A 72 -10.68 1.11 1.27
CA LEU A 72 -10.45 1.24 2.71
C LEU A 72 -9.79 -0.04 3.28
N LEU A 73 -10.25 -1.22 2.84
CA LEU A 73 -9.66 -2.49 3.21
C LEU A 73 -8.21 -2.62 2.71
N ALA A 74 -7.93 -2.26 1.46
CA ALA A 74 -6.56 -2.21 0.92
C ALA A 74 -5.66 -1.35 1.81
N THR A 75 -6.13 -0.16 2.19
CA THR A 75 -5.38 0.77 3.05
C THR A 75 -5.09 0.14 4.42
N ALA A 76 -6.09 -0.47 5.06
CA ALA A 76 -5.92 -1.15 6.34
C ALA A 76 -4.97 -2.36 6.25
N CYS A 77 -5.08 -3.17 5.19
CA CYS A 77 -4.17 -4.28 4.91
C CYS A 77 -2.73 -3.78 4.72
N TYR A 78 -2.53 -2.66 4.02
CA TYR A 78 -1.20 -2.10 3.84
C TYR A 78 -0.59 -1.62 5.17
N VAL A 79 -1.37 -1.01 6.08
CA VAL A 79 -0.87 -0.67 7.42
C VAL A 79 -0.37 -1.92 8.17
N ALA A 80 -1.08 -3.04 8.04
CA ALA A 80 -0.64 -4.32 8.61
C ALA A 80 0.66 -4.83 7.94
N VAL A 81 0.79 -4.70 6.61
CA VAL A 81 2.04 -4.97 5.88
C VAL A 81 3.18 -4.13 6.45
N THR A 82 2.97 -2.83 6.63
CA THR A 82 3.97 -1.91 7.17
C THR A 82 4.47 -2.37 8.54
N ALA A 83 3.56 -2.73 9.44
CA ALA A 83 3.92 -3.21 10.77
C ALA A 83 4.69 -4.54 10.74
N LEU A 84 4.27 -5.47 9.86
CA LEU A 84 4.94 -6.76 9.70
C LEU A 84 6.33 -6.61 9.08
N PHE A 85 6.49 -5.75 8.08
CA PHE A 85 7.77 -5.47 7.44
C PHE A 85 8.72 -4.72 8.38
N TYR A 86 8.21 -3.76 9.16
CA TYR A 86 9.00 -3.12 10.21
C TYR A 86 9.62 -4.17 11.14
N ASN A 87 8.80 -5.10 11.65
CA ASN A 87 9.29 -6.16 12.52
C ASN A 87 10.26 -7.13 11.82
N LEU A 88 10.05 -7.39 10.53
CA LEU A 88 10.88 -8.29 9.75
C LEU A 88 12.26 -7.71 9.45
N PHE A 89 12.35 -6.41 9.14
CA PHE A 89 13.58 -5.73 8.74
C PHE A 89 14.29 -4.97 9.87
N LYS A 90 13.63 -4.76 11.02
CA LYS A 90 14.24 -4.14 12.21
C LYS A 90 15.61 -4.75 12.60
N PRO A 91 15.84 -6.08 12.52
CA PRO A 91 17.16 -6.68 12.76
C PRO A 91 18.25 -6.28 11.76
N VAL A 92 17.89 -5.86 10.54
CA VAL A 92 18.85 -5.49 9.48
C VAL A 92 19.32 -4.06 9.69
N ASP A 93 18.37 -3.12 9.79
CA ASP A 93 18.64 -1.74 10.15
C ASP A 93 17.37 -1.13 10.73
N ARG A 94 17.40 -0.76 12.03
CA ARG A 94 16.24 -0.18 12.72
C ARG A 94 15.86 1.18 12.13
N SER A 95 16.84 2.03 11.83
CA SER A 95 16.59 3.41 11.39
C SER A 95 15.93 3.44 10.02
N LEU A 96 16.45 2.66 9.07
CA LEU A 96 15.87 2.53 7.74
C LEU A 96 14.50 1.84 7.78
N SER A 97 14.33 0.84 8.64
CA SER A 97 13.02 0.17 8.81
C SER A 97 11.96 1.11 9.38
N VAL A 98 12.32 1.96 10.36
CA VAL A 98 11.43 3.00 10.88
C VAL A 98 11.10 4.03 9.80
N LEU A 99 12.12 4.49 9.06
CA LEU A 99 11.94 5.47 7.99
C LEU A 99 11.00 4.94 6.90
N ALA A 100 11.19 3.69 6.48
CA ALA A 100 10.30 3.01 5.53
C ALA A 100 8.87 2.95 6.07
N ALA A 101 8.69 2.60 7.35
CA ALA A 101 7.38 2.57 7.97
C ALA A 101 6.70 3.94 7.96
N PHE A 102 7.41 5.03 8.23
CA PHE A 102 6.85 6.38 8.15
C PHE A 102 6.40 6.74 6.73
N PHE A 103 7.23 6.51 5.71
CA PHE A 103 6.86 6.74 4.31
C PHE A 103 5.60 5.95 3.94
N SER A 104 5.54 4.67 4.33
CA SER A 104 4.38 3.82 4.07
C SER A 104 3.12 4.30 4.80
N LEU A 105 3.23 4.73 6.06
CA LEU A 105 2.09 5.26 6.82
C LEU A 105 1.57 6.57 6.25
N VAL A 106 2.43 7.46 5.75
CA VAL A 106 2.00 8.66 5.02
C VAL A 106 1.28 8.25 3.73
N GLY A 107 1.80 7.27 2.98
CA GLY A 107 1.10 6.70 1.82
C GLY A 107 -0.29 6.15 2.17
N CYS A 108 -0.41 5.42 3.28
CA CYS A 108 -1.69 4.91 3.78
C CYS A 108 -2.65 6.05 4.21
N ALA A 109 -2.14 7.09 4.87
CA ALA A 109 -2.92 8.25 5.25
C ALA A 109 -3.47 8.99 4.01
N MET A 110 -2.66 9.12 2.96
CA MET A 110 -3.11 9.64 1.67
C MET A 110 -4.18 8.75 1.02
N GLY A 111 -4.04 7.42 1.10
CA GLY A 111 -5.07 6.47 0.65
C GLY A 111 -6.39 6.60 1.42
N ALA A 112 -6.33 6.76 2.74
CA ALA A 112 -7.52 7.01 3.56
C ALA A 112 -8.17 8.37 3.22
N ALA A 113 -7.36 9.41 2.99
CA ALA A 113 -7.84 10.71 2.56
C ALA A 113 -8.48 10.65 1.17
N SER A 114 -7.92 9.86 0.24
CA SER A 114 -8.49 9.70 -1.10
C SER A 114 -9.87 9.05 -1.06
N CYS A 115 -10.14 8.18 -0.08
CA CYS A 115 -11.45 7.57 0.12
C CYS A 115 -12.55 8.60 0.45
N LEU A 116 -12.23 9.76 1.05
CA LEU A 116 -13.18 10.84 1.26
C LEU A 116 -13.67 11.41 -0.08
N PHE A 117 -12.73 11.69 -0.99
CA PHE A 117 -13.05 12.16 -2.33
C PHE A 117 -13.75 11.08 -3.17
N TYR A 118 -13.45 9.81 -2.91
CA TYR A 118 -14.12 8.69 -3.57
C TYR A 118 -15.60 8.62 -3.23
N LEU A 119 -16.02 8.84 -1.96
CA LEU A 119 -17.44 8.79 -1.58
C LEU A 119 -18.21 10.06 -1.91
N ALA A 120 -17.54 11.21 -2.04
CA ALA A 120 -18.17 12.51 -2.26
C ALA A 120 -19.19 12.55 -3.42
N PRO A 121 -18.99 11.89 -4.59
CA PRO A 121 -19.98 11.80 -5.65
C PRO A 121 -21.36 11.33 -5.19
N LEU A 122 -21.46 10.34 -4.30
CA LEU A 122 -22.75 9.87 -3.79
C LEU A 122 -23.47 10.93 -2.95
N GLY A 123 -22.72 11.76 -2.23
CA GLY A 123 -23.28 12.85 -1.45
C GLY A 123 -23.80 13.97 -2.34
N VAL A 124 -23.01 14.39 -3.32
CA VAL A 124 -23.35 15.48 -4.25
C VAL A 124 -24.46 15.09 -5.23
N LEU A 125 -24.59 13.81 -5.57
CA LEU A 125 -25.62 13.29 -6.47
C LEU A 125 -26.87 12.77 -5.71
N SER A 126 -26.94 12.95 -4.39
CA SER A 126 -28.00 12.38 -3.55
C SER A 126 -29.41 12.96 -3.77
N GLY A 127 -29.51 14.14 -4.41
CA GLY A 127 -30.77 14.88 -4.56
C GLY A 127 -31.25 15.55 -3.27
N ALA A 128 -30.39 15.71 -2.27
CA ALA A 128 -30.73 16.38 -1.01
C ALA A 128 -31.18 17.83 -1.23
N GLN A 129 -32.14 18.30 -0.42
CA GLN A 129 -32.78 19.62 -0.59
C GLN A 129 -31.79 20.80 -0.57
N TYR A 130 -30.72 20.73 0.24
CA TYR A 130 -29.72 21.80 0.28
C TYR A 130 -28.90 21.93 -1.03
N LEU A 131 -28.93 20.91 -1.89
CA LEU A 131 -28.27 20.91 -3.19
C LEU A 131 -29.13 21.52 -4.31
N SER A 132 -30.41 21.84 -4.04
CA SER A 132 -31.32 22.40 -5.06
C SER A 132 -30.91 23.78 -5.57
N VAL A 133 -29.96 24.44 -4.90
CA VAL A 133 -29.35 25.71 -5.34
C VAL A 133 -28.43 25.50 -6.55
N PHE A 134 -27.90 24.30 -6.74
CA PHE A 134 -27.04 23.95 -7.88
C PHE A 134 -27.86 23.38 -9.04
N LYS A 135 -27.41 23.65 -10.26
CA LYS A 135 -27.92 22.95 -11.44
C LYS A 135 -27.41 21.51 -11.48
N VAL A 136 -28.15 20.62 -12.12
CA VAL A 136 -27.79 19.20 -12.24
C VAL A 136 -26.43 19.03 -12.91
N GLU A 137 -26.16 19.80 -13.96
CA GLU A 137 -24.88 19.75 -14.69
C GLU A 137 -23.70 20.17 -13.80
N GLN A 138 -23.93 21.11 -12.87
CA GLN A 138 -22.92 21.54 -11.90
C GLN A 138 -22.61 20.43 -10.89
N LEU A 139 -23.64 19.72 -10.40
CA LEU A 139 -23.48 18.60 -9.48
C LEU A 139 -22.74 17.43 -10.15
N GLN A 140 -23.06 17.13 -11.41
CA GLN A 140 -22.37 16.11 -12.21
C GLN A 140 -20.88 16.46 -12.42
N ALA A 141 -20.58 17.71 -12.80
CA ALA A 141 -19.21 18.18 -12.96
C ALA A 141 -18.43 18.12 -11.63
N LEU A 142 -19.08 18.47 -10.51
CA LEU A 142 -18.48 18.40 -9.18
C LEU A 142 -18.21 16.96 -8.75
N ALA A 143 -19.11 16.02 -9.05
CA ALA A 143 -18.88 14.59 -8.83
C ALA A 143 -17.64 14.09 -9.59
N LEU A 144 -17.51 14.44 -10.87
CA LEU A 144 -16.32 14.09 -11.67
C LEU A 144 -15.05 14.77 -11.13
N MET A 145 -15.14 16.00 -10.64
CA MET A 145 -14.02 16.69 -10.00
C MET A 145 -13.53 15.95 -8.74
N PHE A 146 -14.44 15.46 -7.89
CA PHE A 146 -14.08 14.66 -6.73
C PHE A 146 -13.37 13.36 -7.10
N LEU A 147 -13.82 12.67 -8.15
CA LEU A 147 -13.11 11.48 -8.66
C LEU A 147 -11.70 11.82 -9.18
N LYS A 148 -11.52 12.96 -9.84
CA LYS A 148 -10.18 13.43 -10.26
C LYS A 148 -9.28 13.74 -9.05
N LEU A 149 -9.82 14.36 -8.00
CA LEU A 149 -9.09 14.62 -6.76
C LEU A 149 -8.74 13.33 -6.02
N ASN A 150 -9.62 12.33 -6.05
CA ASN A 150 -9.31 10.99 -5.56
C ASN A 150 -8.08 10.41 -6.26
N VAL A 151 -8.06 10.40 -7.60
CA VAL A 151 -6.91 9.91 -8.38
C VAL A 151 -5.63 10.68 -8.04
N GLN A 152 -5.68 12.00 -7.97
CA GLN A 152 -4.51 12.82 -7.63
C GLN A 152 -3.98 12.52 -6.22
N THR A 153 -4.88 12.39 -5.25
CA THR A 153 -4.51 12.08 -3.86
C THR A 153 -3.86 10.69 -3.76
N THR A 154 -4.41 9.72 -4.49
CA THR A 154 -3.81 8.37 -4.62
C THR A 154 -2.43 8.42 -5.27
N GLN A 155 -2.23 9.22 -6.33
CA GLN A 155 -0.92 9.40 -6.97
C GLN A 155 0.11 10.02 -6.03
N ILE A 156 -0.27 11.00 -5.20
CA ILE A 156 0.61 11.54 -4.16
C ILE A 156 0.97 10.45 -3.16
N GLY A 157 0.00 9.63 -2.72
CA GLY A 157 0.26 8.47 -1.87
C GLY A 157 1.28 7.49 -2.48
N LEU A 158 1.17 7.22 -3.78
CA LEU A 158 2.13 6.38 -4.51
C LEU A 158 3.56 6.94 -4.49
N VAL A 159 3.76 8.26 -4.55
CA VAL A 159 5.11 8.86 -4.40
C VAL A 159 5.75 8.46 -3.05
N PHE A 160 4.99 8.51 -1.96
CA PHE A 160 5.47 8.06 -0.64
C PHE A 160 5.74 6.55 -0.62
N PHE A 161 4.88 5.74 -1.27
CA PHE A 161 5.16 4.33 -1.48
C PHE A 161 6.41 4.08 -2.35
N GLY A 162 6.76 5.01 -3.24
CA GLY A 162 7.99 4.98 -4.01
C GLY A 162 9.22 4.99 -3.11
N PHE A 163 9.30 5.95 -2.19
CA PHE A 163 10.37 6.01 -1.18
C PHE A 163 10.38 4.77 -0.28
N TYR A 164 9.20 4.32 0.15
CA TYR A 164 9.08 3.06 0.91
C TYR A 164 9.66 1.87 0.15
N CYS A 165 9.33 1.71 -1.13
CA CYS A 165 9.82 0.61 -1.96
C CYS A 165 11.34 0.65 -2.17
N LEU A 166 11.92 1.85 -2.32
CA LEU A 166 13.37 2.01 -2.36
C LEU A 166 14.04 1.53 -1.07
N LEU A 167 13.50 1.94 0.09
CA LEU A 167 14.04 1.58 1.41
C LEU A 167 13.88 0.09 1.70
N ILE A 168 12.70 -0.49 1.44
CA ILE A 168 12.47 -1.93 1.57
C ILE A 168 13.33 -2.71 0.58
N GLY A 169 13.46 -2.25 -0.66
CA GLY A 169 14.32 -2.87 -1.65
C GLY A 169 15.78 -2.92 -1.21
N TYR A 170 16.28 -1.83 -0.64
CA TYR A 170 17.62 -1.78 -0.03
C TYR A 170 17.74 -2.74 1.16
N LEU A 171 16.78 -2.75 2.08
CA LEU A 171 16.76 -3.65 3.24
C LEU A 171 16.71 -5.13 2.82
N ILE A 172 15.98 -5.47 1.75
CA ILE A 172 15.97 -6.83 1.18
C ILE A 172 17.35 -7.16 0.60
N PHE A 173 17.98 -6.21 -0.10
CA PHE A 173 19.28 -6.42 -0.73
C PHE A 173 20.41 -6.69 0.27
N THR A 174 20.35 -6.00 1.42
CA THR A 174 21.29 -6.19 2.54
C THR A 174 20.88 -7.33 3.47
N SER A 175 19.61 -7.75 3.45
CA SER A 175 19.16 -8.93 4.17
C SER A 175 19.81 -10.20 3.63
N THR A 176 20.08 -11.16 4.52
CA THR A 176 20.58 -12.48 4.12
C THR A 176 19.45 -13.50 4.00
N PHE A 177 18.24 -13.16 4.48
CA PHE A 177 17.09 -14.07 4.59
C PHE A 177 16.07 -13.98 3.44
N LEU A 178 16.19 -13.01 2.53
CA LEU A 178 15.40 -12.89 1.29
C LEU A 178 16.32 -12.83 0.05
N PRO A 179 15.83 -13.25 -1.14
CA PRO A 179 16.59 -13.11 -2.38
C PRO A 179 16.80 -11.65 -2.77
N ARG A 180 18.05 -11.29 -3.10
CA ARG A 180 18.43 -9.94 -3.55
C ARG A 180 17.68 -9.47 -4.81
N ILE A 181 17.26 -10.41 -5.66
CA ILE A 181 16.48 -10.07 -6.87
C ILE A 181 15.14 -9.40 -6.53
N LEU A 182 14.50 -9.80 -5.43
CA LEU A 182 13.28 -9.15 -4.95
C LEU A 182 13.57 -7.72 -4.50
N GLY A 183 14.73 -7.50 -3.86
CA GLY A 183 15.17 -6.16 -3.47
C GLY A 183 15.38 -5.24 -4.68
N ALA A 184 16.05 -5.73 -5.71
CA ALA A 184 16.24 -4.98 -6.96
C ALA A 184 14.90 -4.66 -7.65
N LEU A 185 13.98 -5.62 -7.70
CA LEU A 185 12.65 -5.40 -8.26
C LEU A 185 11.82 -4.39 -7.45
N MET A 186 11.93 -4.41 -6.12
CA MET A 186 11.30 -3.40 -5.25
C MET A 186 11.89 -2.01 -5.48
N VAL A 187 13.20 -1.89 -5.72
CA VAL A 187 13.81 -0.60 -6.10
C VAL A 187 13.24 -0.10 -7.42
N VAL A 188 13.13 -0.98 -8.43
CA VAL A 188 12.53 -0.63 -9.74
C VAL A 188 11.06 -0.22 -9.58
N ALA A 189 10.29 -0.91 -8.74
CA ALA A 189 8.92 -0.51 -8.38
C ALA A 189 8.90 0.90 -7.77
N GLY A 190 9.80 1.17 -6.82
CA GLY A 190 9.92 2.48 -6.18
C GLY A 190 10.22 3.60 -7.17
N LEU A 191 11.15 3.38 -8.10
CA LEU A 191 11.45 4.33 -9.18
C LEU A 191 10.24 4.56 -10.09
N GLY A 192 9.46 3.52 -10.38
CA GLY A 192 8.20 3.62 -11.12
C GLY A 192 7.21 4.53 -10.42
N TRP A 193 7.01 4.36 -9.12
CA TRP A 193 6.12 5.22 -8.31
C TRP A 193 6.60 6.67 -8.21
N LEU A 194 7.91 6.91 -8.16
CA LEU A 194 8.46 8.26 -8.12
C LEU A 194 8.21 9.06 -9.41
N THR A 195 7.82 8.42 -10.52
CA THR A 195 7.41 9.15 -11.74
C THR A 195 6.20 10.06 -11.50
N PHE A 196 5.35 9.76 -10.50
CA PHE A 196 4.21 10.60 -10.11
C PHE A 196 4.60 11.95 -9.49
N LEU A 197 5.89 12.18 -9.17
CA LEU A 197 6.41 13.52 -8.86
C LEU A 197 6.27 14.49 -10.04
N SER A 198 6.23 13.97 -11.27
CA SER A 198 6.04 14.73 -12.49
C SER A 198 4.80 14.21 -13.22
N PRO A 199 3.63 14.88 -13.06
CA PRO A 199 2.42 14.50 -13.78
C PRO A 199 2.60 14.37 -15.32
N PRO A 200 3.38 15.23 -15.99
CA PRO A 200 3.69 15.04 -17.41
C PRO A 200 4.42 13.73 -17.71
N LEU A 201 5.39 13.34 -16.87
CA LEU A 201 6.15 12.10 -17.02
C LEU A 201 5.27 10.87 -16.76
N ALA A 202 4.46 10.89 -15.70
CA ALA A 202 3.53 9.81 -15.43
C ALA A 202 2.51 9.63 -16.57
N LYS A 203 2.06 10.73 -17.18
CA LYS A 203 1.15 10.70 -18.33
C LYS A 203 1.81 10.14 -19.59
N SER A 204 3.06 10.48 -19.87
CA SER A 204 3.78 9.97 -21.05
C SER A 204 4.12 8.47 -20.94
N LEU A 205 4.27 7.97 -19.71
CA LEU A 205 4.51 6.55 -19.43
C LEU A 205 3.22 5.73 -19.28
N SER A 206 2.04 6.36 -19.27
CA SER A 206 0.75 5.65 -19.22
C SER A 206 0.54 4.84 -20.50
N PRO A 207 0.10 3.56 -20.42
CA PRO A 207 -0.39 2.85 -19.24
C PRO A 207 0.67 2.05 -18.45
N TYR A 208 1.93 2.05 -18.90
CA TYR A 208 3.00 1.21 -18.36
C TYR A 208 3.54 1.67 -16.99
N VAL A 209 3.18 2.87 -16.54
CA VAL A 209 3.64 3.47 -15.27
C VAL A 209 3.38 2.59 -14.04
N LEU A 210 2.33 1.75 -14.06
CA LEU A 210 1.99 0.84 -12.95
C LEU A 210 2.77 -0.48 -13.00
N ALA A 211 3.35 -0.84 -14.16
CA ALA A 211 3.95 -2.16 -14.36
C ALA A 211 5.15 -2.45 -13.42
N PRO A 212 6.09 -1.50 -13.18
CA PRO A 212 7.18 -1.72 -12.24
C PRO A 212 6.68 -2.07 -10.83
N GLY A 213 5.65 -1.36 -10.37
CA GLY A 213 5.00 -1.58 -9.08
C GLY A 213 4.36 -2.96 -8.97
N ILE A 214 3.53 -3.32 -9.95
CA ILE A 214 2.86 -4.63 -10.00
C ILE A 214 3.89 -5.77 -10.03
N VAL A 215 4.95 -5.63 -10.82
CA VAL A 215 5.98 -6.68 -10.94
C VAL A 215 6.78 -6.79 -9.65
N GLY A 216 7.26 -5.68 -9.09
CA GLY A 216 8.10 -5.70 -7.88
C GLY A 216 7.36 -6.17 -6.64
N GLU A 217 6.28 -5.47 -6.29
CA GLU A 217 5.47 -5.80 -5.12
C GLU A 217 4.72 -7.12 -5.31
N GLY A 218 4.25 -7.42 -6.52
CA GLY A 218 3.55 -8.67 -6.83
C GLY A 218 4.47 -9.90 -6.72
N LEU A 219 5.70 -9.83 -7.23
CA LEU A 219 6.66 -10.93 -7.08
C LEU A 219 7.10 -11.11 -5.62
N LEU A 220 7.27 -10.02 -4.87
CA LEU A 220 7.53 -10.09 -3.44
C LEU A 220 6.37 -10.76 -2.69
N THR A 221 5.13 -10.39 -3.04
CA THR A 221 3.90 -10.97 -2.48
C THR A 221 3.86 -12.48 -2.69
N VAL A 222 4.03 -12.93 -3.94
CA VAL A 222 4.04 -14.36 -4.28
C VAL A 222 5.16 -15.09 -3.55
N TRP A 223 6.36 -14.51 -3.48
CA TRP A 223 7.48 -15.12 -2.76
C TRP A 223 7.19 -15.31 -1.27
N LEU A 224 6.66 -14.28 -0.61
CA LEU A 224 6.35 -14.32 0.82
C LEU A 224 5.28 -15.38 1.16
N LEU A 225 4.29 -15.55 0.29
CA LEU A 225 3.26 -16.58 0.42
C LEU A 225 3.85 -18.00 0.30
N VAL A 226 4.63 -18.24 -0.77
CA VAL A 226 5.12 -19.58 -1.10
C VAL A 226 6.31 -19.97 -0.21
N LYS A 227 7.38 -19.18 -0.27
CA LYS A 227 8.66 -19.48 0.39
C LYS A 227 8.73 -18.88 1.79
N GLY A 228 8.31 -17.63 1.95
CA GLY A 228 8.53 -16.84 3.15
C GLY A 228 9.99 -16.40 3.27
N VAL A 229 10.54 -16.41 4.50
CA VAL A 229 11.92 -16.03 4.79
C VAL A 229 12.77 -17.22 5.27
N ASN A 230 14.08 -17.13 5.09
CA ASN A 230 15.03 -18.06 5.71
C ASN A 230 15.13 -17.76 7.22
N VAL A 231 14.49 -18.60 8.03
CA VAL A 231 14.39 -18.42 9.50
C VAL A 231 15.75 -18.42 10.18
N GLN A 232 16.67 -19.29 9.76
CA GLN A 232 17.99 -19.40 10.38
C GLN A 232 18.78 -18.11 10.19
N ARG A 233 18.87 -17.63 8.94
CA ARG A 233 19.57 -16.38 8.63
C ARG A 233 18.93 -15.16 9.27
N TRP A 234 17.60 -15.15 9.39
CA TRP A 234 16.90 -14.09 10.11
C TRP A 234 17.26 -14.09 11.60
N ASN A 235 17.30 -15.26 12.24
CA ASN A 235 17.69 -15.40 13.64
C ASN A 235 19.15 -14.96 13.87
N GLU A 236 20.07 -15.31 12.97
CA GLU A 236 21.47 -14.87 13.02
C GLU A 236 21.58 -13.33 13.02
N GLN A 237 20.84 -12.65 12.14
CA GLN A 237 20.81 -11.18 12.10
C GLN A 237 20.13 -10.58 13.33
N ALA A 238 19.06 -11.19 13.82
CA ALA A 238 18.39 -10.76 15.04
C ALA A 238 19.29 -10.88 16.28
N GLU A 239 20.07 -11.95 16.39
CA GLU A 239 21.02 -12.13 17.48
C GLU A 239 22.18 -11.13 17.40
N ALA A 240 22.72 -10.88 16.20
CA ALA A 240 23.74 -9.85 16.00
C ALA A 240 23.24 -8.46 16.42
N TYR A 241 22.04 -8.08 15.98
CA TYR A 241 21.37 -6.84 16.36
C TYR A 241 21.18 -6.70 17.88
N LEU A 242 20.83 -7.78 18.58
CA LEU A 242 20.67 -7.77 20.03
C LEU A 242 22.02 -7.63 20.75
N ARG A 243 23.10 -8.24 20.23
CA ARG A 243 24.45 -8.12 20.82
C ARG A 243 24.97 -6.70 20.74
N GLU A 244 24.81 -6.03 19.61
CA GLU A 244 25.21 -4.62 19.42
C GLU A 244 24.48 -3.65 20.37
N ARG A 245 23.34 -4.08 20.94
CA ARG A 245 22.49 -3.27 21.81
C ARG A 245 22.53 -3.67 23.28
N ARG A 246 23.28 -4.71 23.66
CA ARG A 246 23.48 -5.02 25.08
C ARG A 246 24.37 -3.95 25.72
N PRO A 247 24.02 -3.43 26.91
CA PRO A 247 24.92 -2.58 27.65
C PRO A 247 26.17 -3.37 28.09
N PRO A 248 27.35 -2.73 28.18
CA PRO A 248 28.64 -3.41 28.36
C PRO A 248 28.90 -4.06 29.73
N PHE A 249 27.91 -4.21 30.62
CA PHE A 249 28.13 -4.55 32.04
C PHE A 249 27.45 -5.84 32.56
N ASP A 250 27.07 -6.78 31.69
CA ASP A 250 26.56 -8.10 32.09
C ASP A 250 27.60 -9.23 31.83
N GLU A 251 28.83 -9.07 32.33
CA GLU A 251 29.82 -10.16 32.51
C GLU A 251 30.33 -10.21 33.95
#